data_AF-A0A8J7MDF9-F1
#
_entry.id   AF-A0A8J7MDF9-F1
#
_cell.length_a   1.000
_cell.length_b   1.000
_cell.length_c   1.000
_cell.angle_alpha   90.00
_cell.angle_beta   90.00
_cell.angle_gamma   90.00
#
_symmetry.space_group_name_H-M   'P 1'
#
loop_
_entity.id
_entity.type
_entity.pdbx_description
1 polymer ?
#
loop_
_entity_poly.entity_id
_entity_poly.type
_entity_poly.pdbx_seq_one_letter_code
_entity_poly.pdbx_strand_id
1 'polypeptide(L)'
;MKKSIVSLLCVASAGVAFASELEVKPLGMQVVWDPAKDAQDGFSTYNRQESGLEVAALLTSSDQVIVSADMDASTFDGFFAAGKKSLAGEFGWNKKISKDGKHLKFTIESKKLPAGEISALTAKGVLHIQLGSEKEKFSTEMIEMSPGKEGKLGEMAFELSKLGKPSWGDAVLEITLKSKQSFEGIAEYRFFDENDKPVSFEETGSGSMGFMGKKTYSKTFTFKTKPKKMRVEADMWSDLSTVEQPFELSLSPKG
;
A
#
# COMPACT_ATOMS: atom_id res chain seq x y z
N MET A 1 -27.29 -54.14 17.80
CA MET A 1 -27.56 -52.70 17.97
C MET A 1 -26.54 -51.91 17.16
N LYS A 2 -26.94 -51.37 16.00
CA LYS A 2 -26.07 -50.56 15.13
C LYS A 2 -26.10 -49.12 15.65
N LYS A 3 -24.96 -48.59 16.09
CA LYS A 3 -24.82 -47.17 16.42
C LYS A 3 -24.50 -46.41 15.13
N SER A 4 -25.46 -45.62 14.65
CA SER A 4 -25.26 -44.67 13.56
C SER A 4 -24.31 -43.56 14.03
N ILE A 5 -23.19 -43.40 13.32
CA ILE A 5 -22.32 -42.22 13.42
C ILE A 5 -22.96 -41.16 12.53
N VAL A 6 -23.52 -40.13 13.15
CA VAL A 6 -23.99 -38.93 12.46
C VAL A 6 -22.75 -38.06 12.23
N SER A 7 -22.30 -37.99 10.97
CA SER A 7 -21.29 -37.01 10.55
C SER A 7 -21.91 -35.62 10.61
N LEU A 8 -21.43 -34.81 11.56
CA LEU A 8 -21.74 -33.39 11.65
C LEU A 8 -20.97 -32.66 10.54
N LEU A 9 -21.65 -32.38 9.44
CA LEU A 9 -21.12 -31.55 8.35
C LEU A 9 -21.09 -30.10 8.85
N CYS A 10 -19.92 -29.63 9.28
CA CYS A 10 -19.71 -28.23 9.62
C CYS A 10 -19.65 -27.44 8.30
N VAL A 11 -20.78 -26.86 7.89
CA VAL A 11 -20.80 -25.89 6.80
C VAL A 11 -20.18 -24.61 7.37
N ALA A 12 -18.89 -24.40 7.08
CA ALA A 12 -18.24 -23.11 7.30
C ALA A 12 -18.87 -22.10 6.34
N SER A 13 -19.91 -21.40 6.79
CA SER A 13 -20.30 -20.14 6.17
C SER A 13 -19.14 -19.17 6.35
N ALA A 14 -18.49 -18.78 5.26
CA ALA A 14 -17.59 -17.63 5.24
C ALA A 14 -18.43 -16.40 5.62
N GLY A 15 -18.44 -16.09 6.91
CA GLY A 15 -19.02 -14.85 7.40
C GLY A 15 -18.18 -13.71 6.85
N VAL A 16 -18.77 -12.92 5.97
CA VAL A 16 -18.28 -11.57 5.69
C VAL A 16 -18.31 -10.85 7.03
N ALA A 17 -17.13 -10.60 7.61
CA ALA A 17 -17.01 -9.85 8.84
C ALA A 17 -17.59 -8.45 8.59
N PHE A 18 -18.68 -8.13 9.28
CA PHE A 18 -19.29 -6.81 9.21
C PHE A 18 -18.48 -5.81 10.05
N ALA A 19 -18.12 -4.71 9.37
CA ALA A 19 -17.69 -3.41 9.87
C ALA A 19 -16.40 -3.37 10.71
N SER A 20 -15.25 -3.39 10.02
CA SER A 20 -14.29 -2.33 10.35
C SER A 20 -15.01 -1.00 10.13
N GLU A 21 -14.99 -0.08 11.10
CA GLU A 21 -15.62 1.24 10.96
C GLU A 21 -14.74 2.11 10.05
N LEU A 22 -14.63 1.68 8.80
CA LEU A 22 -13.99 2.39 7.73
C LEU A 22 -14.99 3.39 7.16
N GLU A 23 -14.61 4.65 7.18
CA GLU A 23 -15.42 5.73 6.64
C GLU A 23 -14.69 6.38 5.47
N VAL A 24 -15.36 6.47 4.31
CA VAL A 24 -14.84 7.19 3.15
C VAL A 24 -15.56 8.52 3.02
N LYS A 25 -14.79 9.62 3.02
CA LYS A 25 -15.30 10.98 2.86
C LYS A 25 -14.62 11.69 1.70
N PRO A 26 -15.34 12.56 0.97
CA PRO A 26 -14.72 13.44 0.01
C PRO A 26 -13.88 14.51 0.72
N LEU A 27 -12.68 14.78 0.20
CA LEU A 27 -11.84 15.89 0.65
C LEU A 27 -11.97 17.12 -0.24
N GLY A 28 -12.19 16.91 -1.53
CA GLY A 28 -12.29 18.00 -2.50
C GLY A 28 -12.27 17.51 -3.94
N MET A 29 -12.37 18.46 -4.87
CA MET A 29 -12.27 18.21 -6.30
C MET A 29 -11.36 19.24 -6.96
N GLN A 30 -10.74 18.84 -8.06
CA GLN A 30 -9.99 19.71 -8.96
C GLN A 30 -10.48 19.50 -10.38
N VAL A 31 -10.73 20.59 -11.10
CA VAL A 31 -11.15 20.57 -12.51
C VAL A 31 -10.14 21.37 -13.32
N VAL A 32 -9.64 20.77 -14.40
CA VAL A 32 -8.75 21.42 -15.37
C VAL A 32 -9.46 21.42 -16.72
N TRP A 33 -9.99 22.57 -17.13
CA TRP A 33 -10.67 22.73 -18.42
C TRP A 33 -9.68 22.85 -19.58
N ASP A 34 -8.68 23.71 -19.40
CA ASP A 34 -7.63 23.99 -20.38
C ASP A 34 -6.27 24.01 -19.66
N PRO A 35 -5.48 22.93 -19.74
CA PRO A 35 -4.15 22.89 -19.13
C PRO A 35 -3.20 23.82 -19.89
N ALA A 36 -2.33 24.54 -19.16
CA ALA A 36 -1.19 25.19 -19.77
C ALA A 36 -0.32 24.11 -20.43
N LYS A 37 -0.02 24.29 -21.72
CA LYS A 37 0.82 23.39 -22.50
C LYS A 37 2.24 23.96 -22.61
N ASP A 38 3.18 23.10 -23.00
CA ASP A 38 4.64 23.34 -23.13
C ASP A 38 5.05 24.64 -23.85
N ALA A 39 4.13 25.31 -24.56
CA ALA A 39 4.34 26.67 -25.07
C ALA A 39 4.66 27.71 -23.97
N GLN A 40 4.45 27.38 -22.69
CA GLN A 40 4.79 28.21 -21.54
C GLN A 40 5.94 27.64 -20.70
N ASP A 41 7.05 27.20 -21.30
CA ASP A 41 8.30 26.82 -20.59
C ASP A 41 8.12 25.83 -19.42
N GLY A 42 7.48 24.69 -19.68
CA GLY A 42 7.31 23.64 -18.66
C GLY A 42 6.26 23.94 -17.57
N PHE A 43 5.45 24.99 -17.73
CA PHE A 43 4.30 25.22 -16.85
C PHE A 43 3.25 24.13 -17.03
N SER A 44 2.70 23.67 -15.91
CA SER A 44 1.56 22.75 -15.87
C SER A 44 0.49 23.30 -14.94
N THR A 45 -0.77 23.22 -15.37
CA THR A 45 -1.90 23.65 -14.53
C THR A 45 -2.12 22.61 -13.45
N TYR A 46 -1.76 22.94 -12.21
CA TYR A 46 -1.84 22.02 -11.06
C TYR A 46 -1.12 20.68 -11.30
N ASN A 47 0.09 20.71 -11.89
CA ASN A 47 0.86 19.51 -12.25
C ASN A 47 0.15 18.56 -13.22
N ARG A 48 -0.78 19.06 -14.04
CA ARG A 48 -1.44 18.31 -15.11
C ARG A 48 -1.13 18.89 -16.49
N GLN A 49 -0.91 17.99 -17.45
CA GLN A 49 -0.71 18.31 -18.87
C GLN A 49 -1.98 18.13 -19.71
N GLU A 50 -2.98 17.43 -19.18
CA GLU A 50 -4.25 17.15 -19.85
C GLU A 50 -5.42 17.77 -19.07
N SER A 51 -6.50 18.06 -19.79
CA SER A 51 -7.76 18.44 -19.18
C SER A 51 -8.39 17.24 -18.47
N GLY A 52 -9.18 17.52 -17.44
CA GLY A 52 -9.82 16.47 -16.68
C GLY A 52 -10.27 16.88 -15.29
N LEU A 53 -10.68 15.87 -14.55
CA LEU A 53 -11.25 15.97 -13.22
C LEU A 53 -10.47 15.07 -12.26
N GLU A 54 -10.35 15.49 -11.02
CA GLU A 54 -9.85 14.70 -9.91
C GLU A 54 -10.74 14.92 -8.69
N VAL A 55 -11.08 13.84 -7.99
CA VAL A 55 -11.71 13.86 -6.68
C VAL A 55 -10.76 13.24 -5.68
N ALA A 56 -10.41 13.98 -4.65
CA ALA A 56 -9.65 13.47 -3.52
C ALA A 56 -10.60 12.94 -2.46
N ALA A 57 -10.29 11.77 -1.91
CA ALA A 57 -11.05 11.12 -0.87
C ALA A 57 -10.15 10.70 0.29
N LEU A 58 -10.74 10.58 1.48
CA LEU A 58 -10.11 10.11 2.70
C LEU A 58 -10.89 8.90 3.21
N LEU A 59 -10.24 7.74 3.25
CA LEU A 59 -10.66 6.61 4.05
C LEU A 59 -10.08 6.78 5.45
N THR A 60 -10.90 6.66 6.48
CA THR A 60 -10.49 6.69 7.89
C THR A 60 -10.85 5.37 8.55
N SER A 61 -9.92 4.84 9.35
CA SER A 61 -10.13 3.68 10.22
C SER A 61 -10.09 4.15 11.67
N SER A 62 -11.13 3.88 12.46
CA SER A 62 -11.13 4.18 13.90
C SER A 62 -10.32 3.13 14.67
N ASP A 63 -10.57 1.85 14.40
CA ASP A 63 -10.05 0.76 15.25
C ASP A 63 -8.68 0.25 14.81
N GLN A 64 -8.53 -0.12 13.54
CA GLN A 64 -7.31 -0.78 13.05
C GLN A 64 -6.37 0.20 12.33
N VAL A 65 -5.14 -0.22 12.09
CA VAL A 65 -4.15 0.49 11.26
C VAL A 65 -4.32 0.04 9.82
N ILE A 66 -4.43 1.00 8.90
CA ILE A 66 -4.36 0.79 7.46
C ILE A 66 -2.90 0.49 7.11
N VAL A 67 -2.64 -0.75 6.72
CA VAL A 67 -1.30 -1.24 6.36
C VAL A 67 -1.02 -0.99 4.90
N SER A 68 -1.99 -1.30 4.04
CA SER A 68 -1.88 -1.11 2.59
C SER A 68 -3.26 -0.95 1.94
N ALA A 69 -3.25 -0.52 0.68
CA ALA A 69 -4.44 -0.45 -0.15
C ALA A 69 -4.09 -0.88 -1.57
N ASP A 70 -4.70 -1.98 -2.00
CA ASP A 70 -4.46 -2.59 -3.30
C ASP A 70 -5.41 -1.97 -4.34
N MET A 71 -4.94 -0.92 -5.01
CA MET A 71 -5.72 -0.20 -6.02
C MET A 71 -5.91 -1.02 -7.30
N ASP A 72 -5.07 -2.03 -7.55
CA ASP A 72 -5.17 -2.91 -8.73
C ASP A 72 -6.26 -3.97 -8.51
N ALA A 73 -6.42 -4.44 -7.27
CA ALA A 73 -7.54 -5.31 -6.87
C ALA A 73 -8.84 -4.52 -6.62
N SER A 74 -8.74 -3.22 -6.31
CA SER A 74 -9.89 -2.35 -6.09
C SER A 74 -10.68 -2.12 -7.38
N THR A 75 -12.00 -1.98 -7.26
CA THR A 75 -12.90 -1.80 -8.39
C THR A 75 -13.53 -0.41 -8.41
N PHE A 76 -13.88 0.03 -9.61
CA PHE A 76 -14.52 1.30 -9.85
C PHE A 76 -15.83 1.09 -10.61
N ASP A 77 -16.96 1.30 -9.94
CA ASP A 77 -18.29 1.07 -10.50
C ASP A 77 -18.74 2.24 -11.38
N GLY A 78 -18.28 3.46 -11.08
CA GLY A 78 -18.46 4.57 -11.98
C GLY A 78 -18.17 5.95 -11.40
N PHE A 79 -17.91 6.88 -12.34
CA PHE A 79 -17.72 8.31 -12.08
C PHE A 79 -18.76 9.07 -12.88
N PHE A 80 -19.57 9.91 -12.26
CA PHE A 80 -20.72 10.54 -12.92
C PHE A 80 -20.75 12.04 -12.63
N ALA A 81 -21.13 12.83 -13.63
CA ALA A 81 -21.57 14.20 -13.43
C ALA A 81 -23.11 14.27 -13.43
N ALA A 82 -23.67 14.93 -12.41
CA ALA A 82 -25.10 15.12 -12.20
C ALA A 82 -25.94 13.83 -12.33
N GLY A 83 -25.35 12.67 -12.01
CA GLY A 83 -26.01 11.35 -12.07
C GLY A 83 -26.39 10.84 -13.46
N LYS A 84 -25.97 11.49 -14.55
CA LYS A 84 -26.50 11.20 -15.91
C LYS A 84 -25.49 10.55 -16.86
N LYS A 85 -24.23 11.00 -16.86
CA LYS A 85 -23.22 10.56 -17.83
C LYS A 85 -21.96 10.08 -17.13
N SER A 86 -21.51 8.88 -17.47
CA SER A 86 -20.24 8.34 -16.98
C SER A 86 -19.07 9.12 -17.57
N LEU A 87 -18.13 9.50 -16.70
CA LEU A 87 -16.88 10.15 -17.03
C LEU A 87 -15.73 9.14 -17.20
N ALA A 88 -15.96 7.83 -17.00
CA ALA A 88 -14.92 6.79 -17.03
C ALA A 88 -13.71 7.16 -16.13
N GLY A 89 -13.87 6.94 -14.83
CA GLY A 89 -12.84 7.25 -13.85
C GLY A 89 -11.88 6.09 -13.60
N GLU A 90 -10.72 6.41 -13.01
CA GLU A 90 -9.69 5.47 -12.58
C GLU A 90 -9.10 5.92 -11.23
N PHE A 91 -8.48 5.00 -10.48
CA PHE A 91 -7.72 5.39 -9.29
C PHE A 91 -6.48 6.15 -9.71
N GLY A 92 -6.29 7.32 -9.11
CA GLY A 92 -5.12 8.13 -9.33
C GLY A 92 -3.89 7.56 -8.63
N TRP A 93 -2.73 8.02 -9.09
CA TRP A 93 -1.42 7.63 -8.57
C TRP A 93 -1.12 8.18 -7.17
N ASN A 94 -1.81 9.25 -6.74
CA ASN A 94 -1.57 9.95 -5.49
C ASN A 94 -2.29 9.30 -4.30
N LYS A 95 -1.84 8.10 -3.91
CA LYS A 95 -2.25 7.45 -2.66
C LYS A 95 -1.26 7.71 -1.53
N LYS A 96 -1.75 7.94 -0.33
CA LYS A 96 -0.91 8.15 0.86
C LYS A 96 -1.60 7.69 2.13
N ILE A 97 -0.92 6.85 2.90
CA ILE A 97 -1.33 6.48 4.26
C ILE A 97 -0.69 7.46 5.26
N SER A 98 -1.44 7.89 6.27
CA SER A 98 -0.96 8.76 7.35
C SER A 98 0.09 8.04 8.22
N LYS A 99 0.89 8.80 8.98
CA LYS A 99 1.96 8.23 9.81
C LYS A 99 1.46 7.29 10.90
N ASP A 100 0.28 7.57 11.44
CA ASP A 100 -0.43 6.73 12.42
C ASP A 100 -1.21 5.58 11.77
N GLY A 101 -1.24 5.54 10.43
CA GLY A 101 -1.98 4.56 9.64
C GLY A 101 -3.51 4.63 9.80
N LYS A 102 -4.05 5.71 10.38
CA LYS A 102 -5.51 5.85 10.57
C LYS A 102 -6.23 6.44 9.37
N HIS A 103 -5.49 7.00 8.40
CA HIS A 103 -6.07 7.61 7.22
C HIS A 103 -5.36 7.16 5.94
N LEU A 104 -6.14 6.90 4.90
CA LEU A 104 -5.67 6.72 3.53
C LEU A 104 -6.29 7.82 2.67
N LYS A 105 -5.44 8.70 2.14
CA LYS A 105 -5.81 9.61 1.05
C LYS A 105 -5.64 8.87 -0.27
N PHE A 106 -6.64 8.94 -1.13
CA PHE A 106 -6.56 8.45 -2.51
C PHE A 106 -7.30 9.41 -3.45
N THR A 107 -7.04 9.29 -4.75
CA THR A 107 -7.67 10.12 -5.77
C THR A 107 -8.41 9.27 -6.79
N ILE A 108 -9.46 9.83 -7.37
CA ILE A 108 -10.21 9.28 -8.49
C ILE A 108 -10.11 10.30 -9.61
N GLU A 109 -9.59 9.87 -10.75
CA GLU A 109 -9.25 10.75 -11.87
C GLU A 109 -10.10 10.41 -13.09
N SER A 110 -10.39 11.41 -13.92
CA SER A 110 -10.98 11.20 -15.23
C SER A 110 -10.42 12.22 -16.21
N LYS A 111 -10.09 11.75 -17.42
CA LYS A 111 -9.72 12.59 -18.56
C LYS A 111 -10.94 13.23 -19.26
N LYS A 112 -12.16 12.84 -18.88
CA LYS A 112 -13.39 13.38 -19.46
C LYS A 112 -13.92 14.51 -18.59
N LEU A 113 -14.23 15.62 -19.25
CA LEU A 113 -14.93 16.72 -18.63
C LEU A 113 -16.46 16.57 -18.79
N PRO A 114 -17.24 17.02 -17.81
CA PRO A 114 -18.69 17.15 -17.97
C PRO A 114 -19.02 18.19 -19.04
N ALA A 115 -20.08 17.95 -19.82
CA ALA A 115 -20.46 18.80 -20.96
C ALA A 115 -21.21 20.10 -20.56
N GLY A 116 -20.99 20.62 -19.35
CA GLY A 116 -21.69 21.79 -18.82
C GLY A 116 -21.31 22.07 -17.37
N GLU A 117 -22.12 22.89 -16.69
CA GLU A 117 -21.94 23.19 -15.27
C GLU A 117 -21.97 21.93 -14.41
N ILE A 118 -21.05 21.86 -13.44
CA ILE A 118 -20.92 20.75 -12.51
C ILE A 118 -21.80 21.05 -11.31
N SER A 119 -23.01 20.50 -11.23
CA SER A 119 -23.84 20.63 -10.02
C SER A 119 -23.53 19.57 -8.96
N ALA A 120 -23.10 18.39 -9.40
CA ALA A 120 -22.68 17.29 -8.54
C ALA A 120 -21.76 16.32 -9.30
N LEU A 121 -20.86 15.68 -8.57
CA LEU A 121 -20.05 14.56 -8.99
C LEU A 121 -20.29 13.39 -8.07
N THR A 122 -20.45 12.20 -8.64
CA THR A 122 -20.62 10.96 -7.88
C THR A 122 -19.57 9.95 -8.30
N ALA A 123 -18.85 9.37 -7.34
CA ALA A 123 -17.89 8.31 -7.58
C ALA A 123 -18.21 7.09 -6.70
N LYS A 124 -18.20 5.88 -7.28
CA LYS A 124 -18.54 4.65 -6.57
C LYS A 124 -17.58 3.51 -6.92
N GLY A 125 -17.37 2.61 -5.98
CA GLY A 125 -16.55 1.41 -6.17
C GLY A 125 -16.29 0.66 -4.88
N VAL A 126 -15.29 -0.21 -4.90
CA VAL A 126 -14.86 -1.00 -3.75
C VAL A 126 -13.34 -0.89 -3.59
N LEU A 127 -12.90 -0.58 -2.38
CA LEU A 127 -11.47 -0.54 -2.02
C LEU A 127 -11.06 -1.85 -1.36
N HIS A 128 -9.94 -2.42 -1.79
CA HIS A 128 -9.30 -3.56 -1.12
C HIS A 128 -8.24 -3.02 -0.14
N ILE A 129 -8.58 -3.02 1.15
CA ILE A 129 -7.77 -2.44 2.21
C ILE A 129 -7.20 -3.54 3.10
N GLN A 130 -5.91 -3.49 3.39
CA GLN A 130 -5.30 -4.34 4.39
C GLN A 130 -5.23 -3.62 5.72
N LEU A 131 -5.76 -4.24 6.76
CA LEU A 131 -5.81 -3.75 8.13
C LEU A 131 -5.00 -4.66 9.06
N GLY A 132 -4.41 -4.07 10.10
CA GLY A 132 -3.76 -4.80 11.20
C GLY A 132 -3.90 -4.02 12.51
N SER A 133 -3.84 -4.71 13.65
CA SER A 133 -3.93 -4.08 14.97
C SER A 133 -2.89 -4.59 15.96
N GLU A 134 -2.43 -5.83 15.81
CA GLU A 134 -1.46 -6.45 16.69
C GLU A 134 -0.14 -6.69 15.97
N LYS A 135 0.96 -6.47 16.69
CA LYS A 135 2.31 -6.72 16.19
C LYS A 135 3.01 -7.73 17.07
N GLU A 136 3.71 -8.65 16.43
CA GLU A 136 4.62 -9.59 17.07
C GLU A 136 6.05 -9.33 16.62
N LYS A 137 6.99 -9.43 17.57
CA LYS A 137 8.40 -9.21 17.31
C LYS A 137 9.07 -10.51 16.89
N PHE A 138 9.76 -10.47 15.76
CA PHE A 138 10.59 -11.56 15.27
C PHE A 138 12.05 -11.12 15.18
N SER A 139 12.97 -12.06 15.37
CA SER A 139 14.41 -11.85 15.21
C SER A 139 15.00 -13.00 14.41
N THR A 140 15.95 -12.69 13.55
CA THR A 140 16.84 -13.68 12.96
C THR A 140 17.91 -14.10 13.98
N GLU A 141 18.62 -15.18 13.68
CA GLU A 141 19.98 -15.38 14.21
C GLU A 141 20.96 -14.36 13.60
N MET A 142 22.22 -14.34 14.05
CA MET A 142 23.26 -13.53 13.42
C MET A 142 23.60 -14.05 12.02
N ILE A 143 23.32 -13.25 11.00
CA ILE A 143 23.57 -13.56 9.59
C ILE A 143 24.92 -12.98 9.17
N GLU A 144 25.72 -13.74 8.45
CA GLU A 144 26.94 -13.23 7.85
C GLU A 144 26.63 -12.25 6.70
N MET A 145 27.31 -11.10 6.67
CA MET A 145 27.09 -10.07 5.65
C MET A 145 27.79 -10.41 4.32
N SER A 146 27.31 -11.47 3.66
CA SER A 146 27.74 -11.91 2.33
C SER A 146 26.56 -12.25 1.41
N PRO A 147 26.70 -12.08 0.07
CA PRO A 147 25.63 -12.41 -0.87
C PRO A 147 25.18 -13.87 -0.78
N GLY A 148 23.87 -14.12 -0.94
CA GLY A 148 23.28 -15.45 -0.93
C GLY A 148 23.00 -16.01 0.46
N LYS A 149 23.36 -15.29 1.54
CA LYS A 149 23.05 -15.72 2.91
C LYS A 149 21.57 -15.52 3.22
N GLU A 150 21.00 -16.49 3.92
CA GLU A 150 19.58 -16.52 4.23
C GLU A 150 19.32 -16.13 5.70
N GLY A 151 18.13 -15.60 5.94
CA GLY A 151 17.58 -15.31 7.25
C GLY A 151 16.10 -15.66 7.32
N LYS A 152 15.57 -15.74 8.55
CA LYS A 152 14.16 -16.02 8.80
C LYS A 152 13.60 -15.04 9.84
N LEU A 153 12.50 -14.36 9.50
CA LEU A 153 11.70 -13.54 10.41
C LEU A 153 10.34 -14.24 10.58
N GLY A 154 10.14 -14.92 11.70
CA GLY A 154 8.99 -15.80 11.90
C GLY A 154 8.98 -16.94 10.88
N GLU A 155 7.92 -17.04 10.08
CA GLU A 155 7.85 -17.99 8.96
C GLU A 155 8.42 -17.43 7.64
N MET A 156 8.77 -16.14 7.59
CA MET A 156 9.25 -15.50 6.39
C MET A 156 10.74 -15.70 6.18
N ALA A 157 11.12 -16.54 5.20
CA ALA A 157 12.49 -16.68 4.76
C ALA A 157 12.87 -15.56 3.77
N PHE A 158 14.11 -15.06 3.86
CA PHE A 158 14.67 -14.09 2.92
C PHE A 158 16.15 -14.36 2.65
N GLU A 159 16.66 -13.81 1.56
CA GLU A 159 18.06 -13.90 1.12
C GLU A 159 18.68 -12.50 0.99
N LEU A 160 19.94 -12.35 1.41
CA LEU A 160 20.80 -11.20 1.11
C LEU A 160 21.28 -11.24 -0.33
N SER A 161 20.47 -10.71 -1.25
CA SER A 161 20.71 -10.83 -2.68
C SER A 161 21.69 -9.81 -3.28
N LYS A 162 21.86 -8.67 -2.62
CA LYS A 162 22.81 -7.61 -3.02
C LYS A 162 23.46 -7.06 -1.77
N LEU A 163 24.76 -6.84 -1.85
CA LEU A 163 25.56 -6.26 -0.77
C LEU A 163 26.72 -5.47 -1.38
N GLY A 164 26.80 -4.18 -1.12
CA GLY A 164 27.85 -3.33 -1.70
C GLY A 164 27.71 -1.86 -1.33
N LYS A 165 28.58 -0.98 -1.84
CA LYS A 165 28.37 0.47 -1.69
C LYS A 165 27.24 0.90 -2.64
N PRO A 166 26.28 1.74 -2.20
CA PRO A 166 25.28 2.29 -3.11
C PRO A 166 25.92 3.13 -4.22
N SER A 167 25.27 3.20 -5.37
CA SER A 167 25.76 3.95 -6.52
C SER A 167 25.66 5.47 -6.34
N TRP A 168 24.89 5.94 -5.37
CA TRP A 168 24.63 7.34 -5.07
C TRP A 168 24.50 7.53 -3.54
N GLY A 169 24.80 8.74 -3.06
CA GLY A 169 24.77 9.08 -1.64
C GLY A 169 26.01 8.68 -0.85
N ASP A 170 25.99 8.98 0.45
CA ASP A 170 27.15 8.85 1.36
C ASP A 170 27.13 7.56 2.20
N ALA A 171 26.12 6.71 2.01
CA ALA A 171 26.06 5.43 2.70
C ALA A 171 27.21 4.50 2.28
N VAL A 172 27.70 3.71 3.23
CA VAL A 172 28.86 2.83 3.03
C VAL A 172 28.46 1.41 2.62
N LEU A 173 27.19 1.06 2.85
CA LEU A 173 26.63 -0.24 2.57
C LEU A 173 25.16 -0.09 2.11
N GLU A 174 24.80 -0.82 1.08
CA GLU A 174 23.44 -1.08 0.60
C GLU A 174 23.24 -2.60 0.63
N ILE A 175 22.11 -3.03 1.17
CA ILE A 175 21.69 -4.43 1.14
C ILE A 175 20.31 -4.55 0.50
N THR A 176 20.07 -5.64 -0.21
CA THR A 176 18.74 -5.97 -0.72
C THR A 176 18.32 -7.34 -0.21
N LEU A 177 17.27 -7.36 0.61
CA LEU A 177 16.59 -8.58 1.03
C LEU A 177 15.67 -9.04 -0.11
N LYS A 178 15.67 -10.32 -0.43
CA LYS A 178 14.70 -10.94 -1.36
C LYS A 178 13.90 -12.02 -0.66
N SER A 179 12.60 -12.10 -0.93
CA SER A 179 11.73 -13.15 -0.42
C SER A 179 10.68 -13.56 -1.45
N LYS A 180 10.14 -14.77 -1.30
CA LYS A 180 8.94 -15.21 -2.04
C LYS A 180 7.65 -14.67 -1.40
N GLN A 181 7.72 -14.22 -0.15
CA GLN A 181 6.62 -13.60 0.58
C GLN A 181 6.76 -12.07 0.53
N SER A 182 5.63 -11.36 0.57
CA SER A 182 5.60 -9.90 0.59
C SER A 182 6.17 -9.38 1.91
N PHE A 183 6.90 -8.25 1.85
CA PHE A 183 7.39 -7.54 3.02
C PHE A 183 6.35 -6.56 3.62
N GLU A 184 5.14 -6.46 3.02
CA GLU A 184 4.07 -5.54 3.47
C GLU A 184 3.58 -5.84 4.89
N GLY A 185 3.71 -7.09 5.35
CA GLY A 185 3.33 -7.46 6.72
C GLY A 185 4.32 -6.99 7.80
N ILE A 186 5.45 -6.38 7.42
CA ILE A 186 6.43 -5.84 8.37
C ILE A 186 6.17 -4.36 8.61
N ALA A 187 5.88 -4.02 9.86
CA ALA A 187 5.61 -2.65 10.28
C ALA A 187 6.90 -1.86 10.55
N GLU A 188 7.94 -2.51 11.08
CA GLU A 188 9.19 -1.86 11.46
C GLU A 188 10.36 -2.85 11.37
N TYR A 189 11.54 -2.35 10.98
CA TYR A 189 12.80 -3.09 11.01
C TYR A 189 13.76 -2.48 12.02
N ARG A 190 14.56 -3.33 12.67
CA ARG A 190 15.71 -2.96 13.48
C ARG A 190 16.88 -3.87 13.11
N PHE A 191 18.07 -3.29 13.00
CA PHE A 191 19.28 -4.03 12.64
C PHE A 191 20.32 -3.91 13.75
N PHE A 192 21.02 -4.99 14.05
CA PHE A 192 22.05 -5.06 15.09
C PHE A 192 23.33 -5.65 14.52
N ASP A 193 24.49 -5.11 14.93
CA ASP A 193 25.82 -5.60 14.53
C ASP A 193 26.26 -6.84 15.32
N GLU A 194 27.44 -7.37 15.02
CA GLU A 194 28.01 -8.54 15.72
C GLU A 194 28.19 -8.38 17.25
N ASN A 195 28.07 -7.17 17.80
CA ASN A 195 28.15 -6.86 19.23
C ASN A 195 26.77 -6.49 19.82
N ASP A 196 25.68 -6.82 19.12
CA ASP A 196 24.31 -6.45 19.46
C ASP A 196 24.07 -4.94 19.59
N LYS A 197 24.87 -4.12 18.90
CA LYS A 197 24.65 -2.66 18.86
C LYS A 197 23.70 -2.31 17.72
N PRO A 198 22.71 -1.41 17.96
CA PRO A 198 21.84 -0.94 16.91
C PRO A 198 22.60 -0.30 15.74
N VAL A 199 22.18 -0.61 14.52
CA VAL A 199 22.74 -0.08 13.28
C VAL A 199 21.73 0.88 12.66
N SER A 200 22.15 2.13 12.46
CA SER A 200 21.34 3.13 11.75
C SER A 200 21.22 2.76 10.27
N PHE A 201 20.01 2.83 9.75
CA PHE A 201 19.70 2.51 8.37
C PHE A 201 18.66 3.46 7.79
N GLU A 202 18.57 3.48 6.47
CA GLU A 202 17.49 4.12 5.72
C GLU A 202 16.90 3.09 4.75
N GLU A 203 15.58 3.03 4.66
CA GLU A 203 14.91 2.25 3.62
C GLU A 203 14.95 3.06 2.32
N THR A 204 15.55 2.50 1.27
CA THR A 204 15.76 3.20 0.00
C THR A 204 14.98 2.62 -1.17
N GLY A 205 14.34 1.46 -0.99
CA GLY A 205 13.47 0.92 -2.02
C GLY A 205 12.75 -0.36 -1.65
N SER A 206 11.66 -0.60 -2.38
CA SER A 206 10.93 -1.86 -2.39
C SER A 206 10.56 -2.21 -3.82
N GLY A 207 10.41 -3.49 -4.12
CA GLY A 207 10.02 -3.95 -5.45
C GLY A 207 9.39 -5.33 -5.41
N SER A 208 8.66 -5.66 -6.46
CA SER A 208 8.22 -7.02 -6.72
C SER A 208 8.44 -7.34 -8.21
N MET A 209 8.81 -8.58 -8.50
CA MET A 209 9.01 -9.07 -9.86
C MET A 209 8.21 -10.35 -10.03
N GLY A 210 7.30 -10.37 -11.00
CA GLY A 210 6.51 -11.53 -11.38
C GLY A 210 7.07 -12.21 -12.62
N PHE A 211 7.28 -13.53 -12.57
CA PHE A 211 7.59 -14.34 -13.75
C PHE A 211 6.88 -15.69 -13.67
N MET A 212 6.13 -16.04 -14.72
CA MET A 212 5.37 -17.30 -14.83
C MET A 212 4.56 -17.64 -13.56
N GLY A 213 3.83 -16.66 -13.02
CA GLY A 213 2.98 -16.85 -11.84
C GLY A 213 3.72 -16.91 -10.50
N LYS A 214 5.06 -16.82 -10.47
CA LYS A 214 5.84 -16.68 -9.24
C LYS A 214 6.19 -15.21 -9.02
N LYS A 215 5.97 -14.70 -7.80
CA LYS A 215 6.39 -13.37 -7.39
C LYS A 215 7.58 -13.45 -6.44
N THR A 216 8.58 -12.61 -6.68
CA THR A 216 9.69 -12.36 -5.76
C THR A 216 9.61 -10.90 -5.32
N TYR A 217 9.69 -10.67 -4.03
CA TYR A 217 9.68 -9.35 -3.42
C TYR A 217 11.08 -8.98 -2.98
N SER A 218 11.38 -7.70 -3.01
CA SER A 218 12.67 -7.16 -2.56
C SER A 218 12.49 -5.90 -1.73
N LYS A 219 13.36 -5.75 -0.73
CA LYS A 219 13.44 -4.57 0.15
C LYS A 219 14.91 -4.15 0.27
N THR A 220 15.19 -2.88 0.03
CA THR A 220 16.56 -2.34 -0.01
C THR A 220 16.77 -1.33 1.11
N PHE A 221 17.89 -1.48 1.81
CA PHE A 221 18.30 -0.62 2.91
C PHE A 221 19.73 -0.12 2.70
N THR A 222 20.01 1.10 3.11
CA THR A 222 21.35 1.67 3.16
C THR A 222 21.79 1.94 4.60
N PHE A 223 23.09 1.85 4.86
CA PHE A 223 23.68 1.94 6.19
C PHE A 223 24.91 2.84 6.19
N LYS A 224 25.14 3.50 7.33
CA LYS A 224 26.34 4.33 7.57
C LYS A 224 27.54 3.53 8.08
N THR A 225 27.33 2.26 8.43
CA THR A 225 28.37 1.32 8.85
C THR A 225 28.31 0.05 8.01
N LYS A 226 29.40 -0.74 8.04
CA LYS A 226 29.51 -2.01 7.31
C LYS A 226 29.85 -3.14 8.30
N PRO A 227 28.86 -3.65 9.06
CA PRO A 227 29.09 -4.72 10.03
C PRO A 227 29.46 -6.03 9.33
N LYS A 228 30.12 -6.94 10.04
CA LYS A 228 30.52 -8.25 9.48
C LYS A 228 29.39 -9.27 9.57
N LYS A 229 28.59 -9.16 10.63
CA LYS A 229 27.37 -9.94 10.85
C LYS A 229 26.24 -9.00 11.21
N MET A 230 25.02 -9.42 10.94
CA MET A 230 23.84 -8.62 11.22
C MET A 230 22.71 -9.51 11.73
N ARG A 231 22.07 -9.07 12.80
CA ARG A 231 20.79 -9.60 13.25
C ARG A 231 19.70 -8.64 12.83
N VAL A 232 18.64 -9.18 12.23
CA VAL A 232 17.46 -8.41 11.82
C VAL A 232 16.36 -8.71 12.82
N GLU A 233 15.79 -7.67 13.42
CA GLU A 233 14.53 -7.74 14.13
C GLU A 233 13.45 -7.02 13.32
N ALA A 234 12.22 -7.50 13.41
CA ALA A 234 11.07 -6.87 12.80
C ALA A 234 9.84 -6.98 13.70
N ASP A 235 9.04 -5.91 13.75
CA ASP A 235 7.67 -6.00 14.25
C ASP A 235 6.76 -6.29 13.06
N MET A 236 6.11 -7.45 13.07
CA MET A 236 5.24 -7.93 12.01
C MET A 236 3.80 -7.93 12.50
N TRP A 237 2.86 -7.55 11.63
CA TRP A 237 1.45 -7.63 11.93
C TRP A 237 1.02 -9.10 12.05
N SER A 238 0.45 -9.49 13.19
CA SER A 238 0.02 -10.87 13.46
C SER A 238 -1.42 -11.16 13.03
N ASP A 239 -2.22 -10.10 12.84
CA ASP A 239 -3.66 -10.15 12.60
C ASP A 239 -4.08 -9.47 11.27
N LEU A 240 -3.20 -9.50 10.26
CA LEU A 240 -3.50 -8.91 8.96
C LEU A 240 -4.78 -9.48 8.36
N SER A 241 -5.68 -8.59 7.98
CA SER A 241 -6.92 -8.92 7.29
C SER A 241 -7.11 -8.01 6.10
N THR A 242 -7.69 -8.56 5.03
CA THR A 242 -8.10 -7.78 3.85
C THR A 242 -9.61 -7.55 3.93
N VAL A 243 -10.02 -6.29 3.80
CA VAL A 243 -11.42 -5.87 3.81
C VAL A 243 -11.76 -5.22 2.47
N GLU A 244 -12.92 -5.58 1.94
CA GLU A 244 -13.55 -4.90 0.80
C GLU A 244 -14.44 -3.78 1.32
N GLN A 245 -14.00 -2.53 1.16
CA GLN A 245 -14.74 -1.36 1.61
C GLN A 245 -15.47 -0.71 0.42
N PRO A 246 -16.80 -0.90 0.29
CA PRO A 246 -17.57 -0.16 -0.70
C PRO A 246 -17.57 1.34 -0.37
N PHE A 247 -17.60 2.18 -1.38
CA PHE A 247 -17.72 3.62 -1.21
C PHE A 247 -18.68 4.23 -2.23
N GLU A 248 -19.33 5.31 -1.80
CA GLU A 248 -20.08 6.22 -2.65
C GLU A 248 -19.81 7.65 -2.17
N LEU A 249 -19.19 8.44 -3.05
CA LEU A 249 -18.84 9.83 -2.77
C LEU A 249 -19.73 10.72 -3.61
N SER A 250 -20.30 11.74 -2.99
CA SER A 250 -20.99 12.82 -3.69
C SER A 250 -20.35 14.15 -3.31
N LEU A 251 -19.96 14.93 -4.32
CA LEU A 251 -19.41 16.26 -4.15
C LEU A 251 -20.18 17.25 -5.02
N SER A 252 -20.60 18.36 -4.43
CA SER A 252 -21.09 19.53 -5.14
C SER A 252 -20.10 20.67 -4.96
N PRO A 253 -19.83 21.49 -5.99
CA PRO A 253 -19.05 22.70 -5.79
C PRO A 253 -19.77 23.57 -4.76
N LYS A 254 -19.04 24.04 -3.75
CA LYS A 254 -19.55 25.10 -2.88
C LYS A 254 -19.47 26.40 -3.68
N GLY A 255 -20.63 27.01 -3.92
CA GLY A 255 -20.73 28.33 -4.53
C GLY A 255 -20.14 29.43 -3.65
#